data_AF-A0A2M8BUB0-F1
#
_entry.id   AF-A0A2M8BUB0-F1
#
_cell.length_a   1.000
_cell.length_b   1.000
_cell.length_c   1.000
_cell.angle_alpha   90.00
_cell.angle_beta   90.00
_cell.angle_gamma   90.00
#
_symmetry.space_group_name_H-M   'P 1'
#
loop_
_entity.id
_entity.type
_entity.pdbx_description
1 polymer ?
#
loop_
_entity_poly.entity_id
_entity_poly.type
_entity_poly.pdbx_seq_one_letter_code
_entity_poly.pdbx_strand_id
1 'polypeptide(L)' 'MAVHGKYGVPCPDCGAKVQRLRYASNEANYCPTCQTEGKLLADRAMSRLLKGDWPKSDEALESLKERLRE' A
#
# COMPACT_ATOMS: atom_id res chain seq x y z
N MET A 1 -2.63 17.21 -1.87
CA MET A 1 -2.87 15.78 -1.59
C MET A 1 -2.73 15.55 -0.09
N ALA A 2 -3.81 15.21 0.62
CA ALA A 2 -3.83 15.20 2.10
C ALA A 2 -2.99 14.09 2.77
N VAL A 3 -2.49 13.13 1.98
CA VAL A 3 -1.83 11.89 2.44
C VAL A 3 -0.33 11.83 2.15
N HIS A 4 0.26 12.87 1.55
CA HIS A 4 1.71 12.92 1.36
C HIS A 4 2.45 12.86 2.70
N GLY A 5 3.46 11.99 2.81
CA GLY A 5 4.26 11.81 4.03
C GLY A 5 3.55 11.04 5.15
N LYS A 6 2.34 10.53 4.92
CA LYS A 6 1.50 9.89 5.95
C LYS A 6 1.47 8.37 5.85
N TYR A 7 2.54 7.72 5.35
CA TYR A 7 2.59 6.26 5.24
C TYR A 7 2.27 5.57 6.58
N GLY A 8 1.35 4.62 6.57
CA GLY A 8 0.92 3.87 7.75
C GLY A 8 -0.04 4.62 8.69
N VAL A 9 -0.28 5.91 8.44
CA VAL A 9 -1.24 6.72 9.19
C VAL A 9 -2.64 6.57 8.58
N PRO A 10 -3.72 6.67 9.37
CA PRO A 10 -5.08 6.72 8.84
C PRO A 10 -5.28 7.88 7.86
N CYS A 11 -5.96 7.60 6.75
CA CYS A 11 -6.40 8.59 5.79
C CYS A 11 -7.38 9.56 6.46
N PRO A 12 -7.22 10.90 6.30
CA PRO A 12 -8.12 11.87 6.92
C PRO A 12 -9.56 11.81 6.38
N ASP A 13 -9.76 11.24 5.19
CA ASP A 13 -11.08 11.22 4.53
C ASP A 13 -11.89 9.95 4.86
N CYS A 14 -11.24 8.77 4.92
CA CYS A 14 -11.92 7.49 5.09
C CYS A 14 -11.36 6.60 6.21
N GLY A 15 -10.29 7.02 6.90
CA GLY A 15 -9.65 6.25 7.97
C GLY A 15 -8.80 5.06 7.50
N ALA A 16 -8.87 4.64 6.23
CA ALA A 16 -8.05 3.55 5.70
C ALA A 16 -6.56 3.85 5.81
N LYS A 17 -5.72 2.81 5.93
CA LYS A 17 -4.28 2.97 6.08
C LYS A 17 -3.67 3.52 4.79
N VAL A 18 -2.94 4.62 4.90
CA VAL A 18 -2.21 5.18 3.76
C VAL A 18 -1.05 4.26 3.40
N GLN A 19 -0.98 3.88 2.13
CA GLN A 19 0.06 3.03 1.56
C GLN A 19 1.10 3.86 0.82
N ARG A 20 2.27 3.25 0.61
CA ARG A 20 3.38 3.83 -0.14
C ARG A 20 3.66 2.98 -1.37
N LEU A 21 3.99 3.63 -2.48
CA LEU A 21 4.59 3.00 -3.64
C LEU A 21 5.94 3.65 -3.94
N ARG A 22 6.90 2.82 -4.32
CA ARG A 22 8.20 3.22 -4.86
C ARG A 22 8.24 2.93 -6.34
N TYR A 23 8.64 3.94 -7.10
CA TYR A 23 8.93 3.84 -8.53
C TYR A 23 10.32 4.39 -8.80
N ALA A 24 11.25 3.49 -9.15
CA ALA A 24 12.67 3.82 -9.32
C ALA A 24 13.22 4.53 -8.07
N SER A 25 13.64 5.79 -8.20
CA SER A 25 14.14 6.64 -7.10
C SER A 25 13.06 7.45 -6.39
N ASN A 26 11.82 7.42 -6.88
CA ASN A 26 10.72 8.23 -6.35
C ASN A 26 9.80 7.39 -5.46
N GLU A 27 9.19 8.03 -4.48
CA GLU A 27 8.14 7.44 -3.66
C GLU A 27 6.92 8.35 -3.58
N ALA A 28 5.74 7.73 -3.51
CA ALA A 28 4.46 8.41 -3.36
C ALA A 28 3.62 7.71 -2.29
N ASN A 29 2.80 8.50 -1.59
CA ASN A 29 1.86 8.02 -0.58
C ASN A 29 0.44 8.22 -1.09
N TYR A 30 -0.40 7.21 -0.94
CA TYR A 30 -1.76 7.19 -1.45
C TYR A 30 -2.69 6.45 -0.51
N CYS A 31 -3.99 6.78 -0.56
CA CYS A 31 -5.03 6.04 0.12
C CYS A 31 -5.60 4.98 -0.85
N PRO A 32 -5.51 3.67 -0.55
CA PRO A 32 -6.04 2.64 -1.44
C PRO A 32 -7.54 2.78 -1.66
N THR A 33 -8.30 3.06 -0.60
CA THR A 33 -9.77 3.18 -0.69
C THR A 33 -10.19 4.37 -1.53
N CYS A 34 -9.64 5.56 -1.26
CA CYS A 34 -10.07 6.78 -1.93
C CYS A 34 -9.53 6.94 -3.36
N GLN A 35 -8.30 6.47 -3.63
CA GLN A 35 -7.62 6.77 -4.90
C GLN A 35 -7.65 5.62 -5.89
N THR A 36 -7.82 4.38 -5.42
CA THR A 36 -7.70 3.18 -6.25
C THR A 36 -8.80 2.16 -5.97
N GLU A 37 -9.92 2.59 -5.37
CA GLU A 37 -11.10 1.75 -5.10
C GLU A 37 -10.74 0.48 -4.30
N GLY A 38 -9.82 0.61 -3.36
CA GLY A 38 -9.33 -0.49 -2.51
C GLY A 38 -8.23 -1.36 -3.13
N LYS A 39 -7.84 -1.11 -4.39
CA LYS A 39 -6.76 -1.86 -5.06
C LYS A 39 -5.40 -1.35 -4.61
N LEU A 40 -4.46 -2.27 -4.36
CA LEU A 40 -3.06 -1.89 -4.14
C LEU A 40 -2.32 -1.68 -5.44
N LEU A 41 -1.63 -0.55 -5.54
CA LEU A 41 -0.67 -0.28 -6.60
C LEU A 41 0.59 -1.13 -6.39
N ALA A 42 1.14 -1.64 -7.49
CA ALA A 42 2.37 -2.41 -7.48
C ALA A 42 3.57 -1.55 -7.05
N ASP A 43 4.08 -1.81 -5.85
CA ASP A 43 5.33 -1.21 -5.39
C ASP A 43 6.51 -1.91 -6.09
N ARG A 44 7.34 -1.15 -6.82
CA ARG A 44 8.40 -1.77 -7.64
C ARG A 44 9.43 -2.54 -6.82
N ALA A 45 9.74 -2.10 -5.59
CA ALA A 45 10.70 -2.81 -4.75
C ALA A 45 10.11 -4.14 -4.27
N MET A 46 8.86 -4.12 -3.82
CA MET A 46 8.18 -5.31 -3.34
C MET A 46 7.75 -6.25 -4.46
N SER A 47 7.35 -5.77 -5.64
CA SER A 47 7.08 -6.61 -6.81
C SER A 47 8.32 -7.37 -7.26
N ARG A 48 9.54 -6.85 -7.03
CA ARG A 48 10.78 -7.61 -7.30
C ARG A 48 11.03 -8.71 -6.27
N LEU A 49 10.68 -8.46 -5.02
CA LEU A 49 10.85 -9.42 -3.93
C LEU A 49 9.79 -10.53 -3.98
N LEU A 50 8.51 -10.14 -4.07
CA LEU A 50 7.34 -11.03 -3.99
C LEU A 50 6.89 -11.55 -5.37
N LYS A 51 7.34 -10.93 -6.47
CA LYS A 51 7.00 -11.35 -7.85
C LYS A 51 5.47 -11.48 -8.03
N GLY A 52 4.99 -12.69 -8.32
CA GLY A 52 3.57 -12.99 -8.54
C GLY A 52 2.73 -12.93 -7.27
N ASP A 53 3.36 -12.99 -6.09
CA ASP A 53 2.70 -13.03 -4.78
C ASP A 53 2.39 -11.63 -4.24
N TRP A 54 2.58 -10.58 -5.04
CA TRP A 54 2.23 -9.21 -4.64
C TRP A 54 0.72 -9.09 -4.38
N PRO A 55 0.30 -8.62 -3.19
CA PRO A 55 -1.12 -8.47 -2.85
C PRO A 55 -1.79 -7.38 -3.69
N LYS A 56 -3.01 -7.66 -4.13
CA LYS A 56 -3.79 -6.77 -5.01
C LYS A 56 -4.81 -5.90 -4.27
N SER A 57 -5.02 -6.14 -2.98
CA SER A 57 -5.92 -5.38 -2.11
C SER A 57 -5.29 -5.14 -0.73
N ASP A 58 -5.78 -4.14 -0.02
CA ASP A 58 -5.32 -3.80 1.34
C ASP A 58 -5.52 -4.98 2.31
N GLU A 59 -6.68 -5.64 2.23
CA GLU A 59 -7.00 -6.85 3.01
C GLU A 59 -6.00 -7.99 2.76
N ALA A 60 -5.67 -8.26 1.49
CA ALA A 60 -4.70 -9.30 1.14
C ALA A 60 -3.30 -8.98 1.67
N LEU A 61 -2.92 -7.70 1.69
CA LEU A 61 -1.65 -7.25 2.25
C LEU A 61 -1.59 -7.43 3.77
N GLU A 62 -2.67 -7.13 4.49
CA GLU A 62 -2.70 -7.34 5.94
C GLU A 62 -2.68 -8.85 6.28
N SER A 63 -3.41 -9.69 5.55
CA SER A 63 -3.34 -11.15 5.70
C SER A 63 -1.93 -11.69 5.44
N LEU A 64 -1.24 -11.19 4.41
CA LEU A 64 0.15 -11.55 4.14
C LEU A 64 1.07 -11.15 5.30
N LYS A 65 0.89 -9.96 5.88
CA LYS A 65 1.71 -9.49 7.02
C LYS A 65 1.49 -10.32 8.28
N GLU A 66 0.27 -10.76 8.53
CA GLU A 66 -0.06 -11.61 9.68
C GLU A 66 0.65 -12.95 9.58
N ARG A 67 0.52 -13.62 8.42
CA ARG A 67 1.24 -14.87 8.11
C ARG A 67 2.76 -14.78 8.22
N LEU A 68 3.35 -13.60 8.02
CA LEU A 68 4.80 -13.39 8.12
C LEU A 68 5.26 -13.09 9.55
N ARG A 69 4.34 -12.77 10.48
CA ARG A 69 4.66 -12.52 11.90
C ARG A 69 4.58 -13.78 12.76
N GLU A 70 3.86 -14.80 12.29
CA GLU A 70 3.82 -16.16 12.86
C GLU A 70 5.13 -16.90 12.58
#